data_AF-A0A1C6FJ50-F1
#
_entry.id   AF-A0A1C6FJ50-F1
#
_cell.length_a   1.000
_cell.length_b   1.000
_cell.length_c   1.000
_cell.angle_alpha   90.00
_cell.angle_beta   90.00
_cell.angle_gamma   90.00
#
_symmetry.space_group_name_H-M   'P 1'
#
loop_
_entity.id
_entity.type
_entity.pdbx_description
1 polymer ?
#
loop_
_entity_poly.entity_id
_entity_poly.type
_entity_poly.pdbx_seq_one_letter_code
_entity_poly.pdbx_strand_id
1 'polypeptide(L)'
;MEYSAIFHDMDKRFCYAIEKDLFVIRVQVKKDDMKEIILHYEDKYIPMEREDTRKTIVMKKVATSQFNDYYEAQVRMHLICLRYFFEFTDMQGEKVYYGNYEFDKESITNRDRMFDCPQNLREEEMFEVPDWAANKVVYQIFPSRFAASQPVDKKLWYKAPITPMDDLHGDLRGIIDHLDHIQDLGIDVIYMTPSFKSDSCHKYDTIDYYEIDPSFGTKEDLKELVQKAHDRGMKVVMDAVFNHTGKEFFAFKDILEKGEKSKYLDWYYIDELPLKGEWGEIPNFLCFGYYGGMPKLNLKNPEVANYITDVACYWIRECDIDGWRLDVGDEISHFFWKRFRRAIKAVKKDMLIIGEIWHYAGDFLEGDEWDTVMNYPFYLNLIDLLADEKISVSQFVQNLGYLKGRLHKKCYPLMWNLIDSHDTARFLHLCKDNKKKQHLAAAFQLLLPGMPMIYYGDEYAMPGANDPDCRRGMYWDEEYQDKEMFEWYKRLLQVRKAHTCIVEGELAEAITRDEDETIVLIRKNGEETIALIFNCSNHTKEFKEYAQKQDLLTEKAFDGKVEAFDAAVIVL
;
A
#
# COMPACT_ATOMS: atom_id res chain seq x y z
N MET A 1 28.58 -12.32 -17.99
CA MET A 1 28.17 -11.14 -17.20
C MET A 1 27.68 -10.00 -18.10
N GLU A 2 26.54 -9.37 -17.80
CA GLU A 2 25.99 -8.18 -18.48
C GLU A 2 26.19 -6.91 -17.62
N TYR A 3 27.27 -6.17 -17.87
CA TYR A 3 27.63 -4.99 -17.07
C TYR A 3 26.57 -3.89 -17.09
N SER A 4 25.85 -3.71 -18.20
CA SER A 4 24.84 -2.65 -18.32
C SER A 4 23.62 -2.85 -17.41
N ALA A 5 23.42 -4.06 -16.88
CA ALA A 5 22.34 -4.38 -15.97
C ALA A 5 22.74 -4.32 -14.49
N ILE A 6 24.04 -4.18 -14.19
CA ILE A 6 24.54 -4.05 -12.82
C ILE A 6 24.35 -2.59 -12.38
N PHE A 7 23.58 -2.38 -11.32
CA PHE A 7 23.28 -1.04 -10.81
C PHE A 7 23.26 -1.01 -9.29
N HIS A 8 24.02 -0.08 -8.73
CA HIS A 8 24.02 0.32 -7.33
C HIS A 8 24.22 1.82 -7.26
N ASP A 9 23.55 2.47 -6.30
CA ASP A 9 23.80 3.87 -5.96
C ASP A 9 23.83 4.03 -4.44
N MET A 10 24.46 5.10 -3.95
CA MET A 10 24.52 5.44 -2.54
C MET A 10 23.31 6.33 -2.19
N ASP A 11 22.11 5.87 -2.48
CA ASP A 11 20.85 6.56 -2.19
C ASP A 11 20.04 5.82 -1.10
N LYS A 12 18.89 6.39 -0.73
CA LYS A 12 17.99 5.84 0.32
C LYS A 12 17.31 4.52 -0.08
N ARG A 13 17.53 4.02 -1.29
CA ARG A 13 16.91 2.78 -1.84
C ARG A 13 17.90 1.65 -2.00
N PHE A 14 19.19 1.97 -2.17
CA PHE A 14 20.25 0.98 -2.35
C PHE A 14 21.25 0.94 -1.19
N CYS A 15 21.32 2.00 -0.36
CA CYS A 15 22.19 2.07 0.81
C CYS A 15 21.52 2.84 1.97
N TYR A 16 20.85 2.12 2.87
CA TYR A 16 20.00 2.74 3.89
C TYR A 16 20.07 2.05 5.26
N ALA A 17 19.77 2.81 6.32
CA ALA A 17 19.67 2.30 7.68
C ALA A 17 18.30 1.66 7.94
N ILE A 18 18.28 0.51 8.61
CA ILE A 18 17.03 -0.13 9.05
C ILE A 18 16.84 -0.03 10.57
N GLU A 19 17.93 0.00 11.33
CA GLU A 19 17.97 0.35 12.74
C GLU A 19 19.34 0.97 13.02
N LYS A 20 19.54 1.47 14.24
CA LYS A 20 20.84 1.95 14.66
C LYS A 20 21.92 0.88 14.43
N ASP A 21 23.04 1.27 13.85
CA ASP A 21 24.17 0.42 13.51
C ASP A 21 23.89 -0.69 12.46
N LEU A 22 22.69 -0.82 11.88
CA LEU A 22 22.35 -1.87 10.89
C LEU A 22 21.86 -1.29 9.56
N PHE A 23 22.57 -1.65 8.49
CA PHE A 23 22.38 -1.08 7.15
C PHE A 23 22.09 -2.18 6.13
N VAL A 24 21.30 -1.82 5.13
CA VAL A 24 21.11 -2.63 3.92
C VAL A 24 21.92 -2.01 2.79
N ILE A 25 22.73 -2.85 2.13
CA ILE A 25 23.38 -2.53 0.86
C ILE A 25 22.79 -3.47 -0.19
N ARG A 26 22.23 -2.88 -1.24
CA ARG A 26 21.52 -3.59 -2.32
C ARG A 26 22.23 -3.40 -3.64
N VAL A 27 22.18 -4.39 -4.52
CA VAL A 27 22.57 -4.24 -5.93
C VAL A 27 21.53 -4.90 -6.84
N GLN A 28 21.25 -4.27 -7.97
CA GLN A 28 20.45 -4.83 -9.06
C GLN A 28 21.40 -5.43 -10.10
N VAL A 29 21.08 -6.61 -10.63
CA VAL A 29 21.82 -7.26 -11.73
C VAL A 29 20.83 -7.88 -12.72
N LYS A 30 21.28 -8.27 -13.90
CA LYS A 30 20.46 -9.05 -14.85
C LYS A 30 20.03 -10.37 -14.19
N LYS A 31 18.76 -10.73 -14.40
CA LYS A 31 18.18 -11.99 -13.92
C LYS A 31 18.99 -13.20 -14.41
N ASP A 32 19.28 -14.11 -13.49
CA ASP A 32 20.00 -15.37 -13.70
C ASP A 32 21.42 -15.23 -14.29
N ASP A 33 22.03 -14.03 -14.17
CA ASP A 33 23.37 -13.75 -14.72
C ASP A 33 24.50 -13.95 -13.69
N MET A 34 24.16 -13.92 -12.39
CA MET A 34 25.12 -13.99 -11.29
C MET A 34 25.02 -15.31 -10.53
N LYS A 35 26.18 -15.96 -10.33
CA LYS A 35 26.32 -17.13 -9.46
C LYS A 35 26.50 -16.71 -8.00
N GLU A 36 27.32 -15.70 -7.76
CA GLU A 36 27.65 -15.22 -6.42
C GLU A 36 27.99 -13.73 -6.47
N ILE A 37 27.57 -13.00 -5.43
CA ILE A 37 27.96 -11.61 -5.22
C ILE A 37 28.46 -11.48 -3.78
N ILE A 38 29.67 -10.94 -3.63
CA ILE A 38 30.30 -10.69 -2.34
C ILE A 38 30.46 -9.19 -2.17
N LEU A 39 29.94 -8.67 -1.06
CA LEU A 39 30.19 -7.30 -0.64
C LEU A 39 31.46 -7.28 0.21
N HIS A 40 32.44 -6.49 -0.22
CA HIS A 40 33.67 -6.19 0.53
C HIS A 40 33.50 -4.84 1.21
N TYR A 41 33.84 -4.74 2.49
CA TYR A 41 33.68 -3.48 3.24
C TYR A 41 34.74 -3.30 4.34
N GLU A 42 35.01 -2.04 4.69
CA GLU A 42 35.98 -1.63 5.71
C GLU A 42 35.65 -0.22 6.29
N ASP A 43 36.27 0.15 7.42
CA ASP A 43 36.14 1.51 7.98
C ASP A 43 37.02 2.50 7.22
N LYS A 44 36.44 3.63 6.77
CA LYS A 44 37.10 4.68 5.96
C LYS A 44 38.36 5.32 6.58
N TYR A 45 38.43 5.42 7.90
CA TYR A 45 39.40 6.28 8.59
C TYR A 45 40.43 5.50 9.42
N ILE A 46 40.13 4.28 9.83
CA ILE A 46 41.05 3.42 10.56
C ILE A 46 42.12 2.92 9.59
N PRO A 47 43.41 3.25 9.79
CA PRO A 47 44.48 2.76 8.94
C PRO A 47 44.73 1.27 9.17
N MET A 48 45.12 0.55 8.11
CA MET A 48 45.40 -0.89 8.16
C MET A 48 46.54 -1.24 9.13
N GLU A 49 47.48 -0.31 9.36
CA GLU A 49 48.58 -0.47 10.32
C GLU A 49 48.09 -0.47 11.77
N ARG A 50 46.92 0.14 12.03
CA ARG A 50 46.30 0.19 13.36
C ARG A 50 45.40 -1.02 13.58
N GLU A 51 44.52 -1.29 12.63
CA GLU A 51 43.56 -2.39 12.69
C GLU A 51 43.08 -2.74 11.28
N ASP A 52 43.11 -4.02 10.92
CA ASP A 52 42.54 -4.50 9.67
C ASP A 52 41.02 -4.67 9.81
N THR A 53 40.28 -3.71 9.27
CA THR A 53 38.80 -3.67 9.37
C THR A 53 38.10 -4.30 8.17
N ARG A 54 38.85 -4.88 7.22
CA ARG A 54 38.29 -5.49 6.01
C ARG A 54 37.47 -6.72 6.34
N LYS A 55 36.26 -6.76 5.80
CA LYS A 55 35.32 -7.87 5.95
C LYS A 55 34.61 -8.13 4.64
N THR A 56 34.07 -9.33 4.51
CA THR A 56 33.26 -9.74 3.37
C THR A 56 31.94 -10.32 3.83
N ILE A 57 30.92 -10.19 3.00
CA ILE A 57 29.62 -10.82 3.21
C ILE A 57 29.05 -11.27 1.86
N VAL A 58 28.63 -12.53 1.79
CA VAL A 58 27.91 -13.05 0.62
C VAL A 58 26.52 -12.43 0.60
N MET A 59 26.16 -11.79 -0.50
CA MET A 59 24.86 -11.15 -0.65
C MET A 59 23.79 -12.20 -0.96
N LYS A 60 22.58 -12.00 -0.43
CA LYS A 60 21.43 -12.87 -0.67
C LYS A 60 20.53 -12.31 -1.77
N LYS A 61 20.06 -13.14 -2.69
CA LYS A 61 19.00 -12.75 -3.63
C LYS A 61 17.68 -12.58 -2.87
N VAL A 62 17.09 -11.38 -2.87
CA VAL A 62 15.88 -11.05 -2.10
C VAL A 62 14.63 -10.91 -2.96
N ALA A 63 14.79 -10.62 -4.24
CA ALA A 63 13.71 -10.45 -5.20
C ALA A 63 14.20 -10.68 -6.63
N THR A 64 13.28 -11.03 -7.51
CA THR A 64 13.49 -11.14 -8.96
C THR A 64 12.33 -10.44 -9.65
N SER A 65 12.62 -9.47 -10.50
CA SER A 65 11.65 -8.87 -11.43
C SER A 65 11.76 -9.49 -12.82
N GLN A 66 11.07 -8.94 -13.80
CA GLN A 66 11.04 -9.49 -15.16
C GLN A 66 12.44 -9.71 -15.76
N PHE A 67 13.35 -8.74 -15.59
CA PHE A 67 14.69 -8.78 -16.19
C PHE A 67 15.84 -8.68 -15.18
N ASN A 68 15.55 -8.46 -13.89
CA ASN A 68 16.57 -8.17 -12.90
C ASN A 68 16.43 -9.04 -11.66
N ASP A 69 17.56 -9.44 -11.09
CA ASP A 69 17.67 -9.95 -9.73
C ASP A 69 18.17 -8.85 -8.81
N TYR A 70 17.69 -8.85 -7.56
CA TYR A 70 18.09 -7.92 -6.53
C TYR A 70 18.75 -8.68 -5.39
N TYR A 71 19.97 -8.27 -5.04
CA TYR A 71 20.76 -8.87 -3.98
C TYR A 71 20.95 -7.87 -2.84
N GLU A 72 20.90 -8.35 -1.60
CA GLU A 72 21.11 -7.54 -0.40
C GLU A 72 22.13 -8.17 0.55
N ALA A 73 22.88 -7.30 1.22
CA ALA A 73 23.64 -7.61 2.42
C ALA A 73 23.17 -6.71 3.57
N GLN A 74 23.04 -7.29 4.75
CA GLN A 74 22.84 -6.53 5.98
C GLN A 74 24.17 -6.41 6.71
N VAL A 75 24.64 -5.18 6.90
CA VAL A 75 25.92 -4.88 7.53
C VAL A 75 25.66 -4.20 8.85
N ARG A 76 26.09 -4.85 9.95
CA ARG A 76 26.15 -4.19 11.25
C ARG A 76 27.51 -3.50 11.39
N MET A 77 27.49 -2.17 11.51
CA MET A 77 28.69 -1.33 11.62
C MET A 77 28.53 -0.34 12.76
N HIS A 78 29.65 -0.05 13.43
CA HIS A 78 29.72 1.00 14.46
C HIS A 78 30.94 1.88 14.16
N LEU A 79 30.83 2.62 13.05
CA LEU A 79 31.92 3.28 12.35
C LEU A 79 31.48 4.69 11.91
N ILE A 80 32.43 5.58 11.63
CA ILE A 80 32.05 6.92 11.16
C ILE A 80 31.57 6.85 9.70
N CYS A 81 32.28 6.09 8.86
CA CYS A 81 31.96 5.95 7.45
C CYS A 81 32.47 4.61 6.92
N LEU A 82 31.59 3.87 6.25
CA LEU A 82 31.91 2.62 5.60
C LEU A 82 32.45 2.87 4.18
N ARG A 83 33.52 2.18 3.82
CA ARG A 83 33.94 1.98 2.42
C ARG A 83 33.55 0.60 1.96
N TYR A 84 33.05 0.45 0.74
CA TYR A 84 32.69 -0.87 0.20
C TYR A 84 32.76 -0.95 -1.32
N PHE A 85 32.83 -2.17 -1.83
CA PHE A 85 32.74 -2.50 -3.25
C PHE A 85 32.16 -3.92 -3.42
N PHE A 86 31.73 -4.24 -4.64
CA PHE A 86 31.15 -5.54 -4.96
C PHE A 86 32.14 -6.41 -5.73
N GLU A 87 32.19 -7.69 -5.41
CA GLU A 87 32.81 -8.74 -6.23
C GLU A 87 31.67 -9.60 -6.81
N PHE A 88 31.60 -9.69 -8.14
CA PHE A 88 30.64 -10.53 -8.84
C PHE A 88 31.35 -11.74 -9.43
N THR A 89 30.73 -12.90 -9.32
CA THR A 89 31.09 -14.10 -10.07
C THR A 89 29.89 -14.49 -10.94
N ASP A 90 30.05 -14.47 -12.26
CA ASP A 90 28.98 -14.85 -13.17
C ASP A 90 28.79 -16.38 -13.28
N MET A 91 27.79 -16.79 -14.05
CA MET A 91 27.48 -18.21 -14.27
C MET A 91 28.59 -18.98 -15.01
N GLN A 92 29.50 -18.28 -15.69
CA GLN A 92 30.67 -18.87 -16.36
C GLN A 92 31.91 -18.90 -15.45
N GLY A 93 31.85 -18.25 -14.28
CA GLY A 93 32.94 -18.15 -13.31
C GLY A 93 33.88 -16.97 -13.54
N GLU A 94 33.54 -16.03 -14.42
CA GLU A 94 34.28 -14.78 -14.59
C GLU A 94 34.05 -13.89 -13.36
N LYS A 95 35.14 -13.27 -12.87
CA LYS A 95 35.12 -12.36 -11.72
C LYS A 95 35.31 -10.92 -12.16
N VAL A 96 34.47 -10.03 -11.64
CA VAL A 96 34.62 -8.57 -11.80
C VAL A 96 34.40 -7.88 -10.47
N TYR A 97 35.03 -6.73 -10.28
CA TYR A 97 34.87 -5.88 -9.10
C TYR A 97 34.23 -4.56 -9.51
N TYR A 98 33.32 -4.03 -8.69
CA TYR A 98 32.61 -2.78 -8.97
C TYR A 98 32.71 -1.84 -7.78
N GLY A 99 33.37 -0.70 -8.01
CA GLY A 99 33.49 0.39 -7.07
C GLY A 99 32.74 1.63 -7.53
N ASN A 100 33.11 2.79 -6.98
CA ASN A 100 32.37 4.05 -7.11
C ASN A 100 32.24 4.58 -8.55
N TYR A 101 33.15 4.21 -9.46
CA TYR A 101 33.24 4.83 -10.79
C TYR A 101 33.24 3.83 -11.96
N GLU A 102 33.83 2.65 -11.77
CA GLU A 102 34.09 1.71 -12.86
C GLU A 102 34.13 0.26 -12.38
N PHE A 103 34.14 -0.65 -13.36
CA PHE A 103 34.40 -2.07 -13.15
C PHE A 103 35.90 -2.36 -13.33
N ASP A 104 36.46 -3.14 -12.41
CA ASP A 104 37.86 -3.56 -12.40
C ASP A 104 37.96 -5.09 -12.52
N LYS A 105 39.01 -5.58 -13.20
CA LYS A 105 39.32 -7.02 -13.27
C LYS A 105 40.09 -7.55 -12.07
N GLU A 106 40.73 -6.64 -11.34
CA GLU A 106 41.48 -6.93 -10.13
C GLU A 106 40.74 -6.37 -8.92
N SER A 107 40.99 -6.96 -7.74
CA SER A 107 40.34 -6.51 -6.50
C SER A 107 40.71 -5.07 -6.18
N ILE A 108 39.71 -4.28 -5.80
CA ILE A 108 39.89 -2.85 -5.50
C ILE A 108 40.66 -2.70 -4.19
N THR A 109 41.89 -2.18 -4.27
CA THR A 109 42.73 -1.88 -3.11
C THR A 109 42.80 -0.39 -2.79
N ASN A 110 42.51 0.47 -3.77
CA ASN A 110 42.45 1.91 -3.56
C ASN A 110 41.08 2.30 -2.97
N ARG A 111 41.10 2.78 -1.72
CA ARG A 111 39.93 3.22 -0.97
C ARG A 111 39.13 4.32 -1.65
N ASP A 112 39.78 5.18 -2.43
CA ASP A 112 39.12 6.27 -3.15
C ASP A 112 38.29 5.78 -4.35
N ARG A 113 38.47 4.51 -4.75
CA ARG A 113 37.65 3.84 -5.76
C ARG A 113 36.47 3.07 -5.15
N MET A 114 36.36 2.99 -3.82
CA MET A 114 35.24 2.32 -3.13
C MET A 114 34.08 3.28 -2.90
N PHE A 115 32.85 2.75 -2.84
CA PHE A 115 31.67 3.51 -2.41
C PHE A 115 31.80 4.01 -0.97
N ASP A 116 31.07 5.06 -0.63
CA ASP A 116 31.04 5.68 0.70
C ASP A 116 29.63 5.57 1.32
N CYS A 117 29.54 5.13 2.57
CA CYS A 117 28.32 5.24 3.36
C CYS A 117 28.62 5.86 4.74
N PRO A 118 28.40 7.19 4.90
CA PRO A 118 28.50 7.83 6.20
C PRO A 118 27.38 7.35 7.14
N GLN A 119 27.74 6.75 8.29
CA GLN A 119 26.78 6.08 9.17
C GLN A 119 25.74 7.08 9.71
N ASN A 120 26.20 8.17 10.34
CA ASN A 120 25.32 9.15 10.98
C ASN A 120 24.32 9.77 10.00
N LEU A 121 24.74 10.08 8.77
CA LEU A 121 23.86 10.65 7.75
C LEU A 121 22.69 9.70 7.45
N ARG A 122 22.98 8.41 7.28
CA ARG A 122 21.96 7.40 6.96
C ARG A 122 21.04 7.08 8.14
N GLU A 123 21.54 7.18 9.37
CA GLU A 123 20.69 7.06 10.57
C GLU A 123 19.77 8.28 10.74
N GLU A 124 20.26 9.50 10.47
CA GLU A 124 19.45 10.73 10.50
C GLU A 124 18.36 10.72 9.41
N GLU A 125 18.62 10.08 8.27
CA GLU A 125 17.67 9.89 7.17
C GLU A 125 16.85 8.59 7.26
N MET A 126 16.90 7.88 8.39
CA MET A 126 16.26 6.58 8.53
C MET A 126 14.75 6.65 8.26
N PHE A 127 14.24 5.72 7.45
CA PHE A 127 12.81 5.59 7.20
C PHE A 127 12.12 5.03 8.45
N GLU A 128 11.58 5.93 9.27
CA GLU A 128 10.73 5.60 10.41
C GLU A 128 9.27 5.42 9.95
N VAL A 129 8.68 4.27 10.25
CA VAL A 129 7.27 3.95 9.98
C VAL A 129 6.57 3.54 11.28
N PRO A 130 5.23 3.61 11.37
CA PRO A 130 4.52 3.14 12.55
C PRO A 130 4.67 1.63 12.76
N ASP A 131 5.23 1.21 13.90
CA ASP A 131 5.47 -0.20 14.20
C ASP A 131 4.19 -1.05 14.21
N TRP A 132 3.06 -0.45 14.57
CA TRP A 132 1.77 -1.14 14.64
C TRP A 132 1.21 -1.52 13.26
N ALA A 133 1.64 -0.86 12.17
CA ALA A 133 0.97 -0.91 10.88
C ALA A 133 1.37 -2.11 10.01
N ALA A 134 2.60 -2.61 10.15
CA ALA A 134 3.13 -3.66 9.29
C ALA A 134 2.20 -4.89 9.25
N ASN A 135 1.87 -5.34 8.04
CA ASN A 135 1.04 -6.50 7.73
C ASN A 135 -0.40 -6.50 8.30
N LYS A 136 -0.87 -5.38 8.87
CA LYS A 136 -2.23 -5.23 9.40
C LYS A 136 -3.29 -5.24 8.31
N VAL A 137 -4.49 -5.68 8.66
CA VAL A 137 -5.62 -5.80 7.73
C VAL A 137 -6.48 -4.55 7.77
N VAL A 138 -6.67 -3.94 6.60
CA VAL A 138 -7.46 -2.72 6.40
C VAL A 138 -8.84 -3.09 5.85
N TYR A 139 -9.87 -2.41 6.32
CA TYR A 139 -11.25 -2.51 5.83
C TYR A 139 -11.72 -1.12 5.39
N GLN A 140 -11.90 -0.94 4.08
CA GLN A 140 -12.37 0.31 3.48
C GLN A 140 -13.88 0.41 3.58
N ILE A 141 -14.35 1.49 4.21
CA ILE A 141 -15.75 1.83 4.39
C ILE A 141 -16.05 3.09 3.59
N PHE A 142 -17.13 3.04 2.81
CA PHE A 142 -17.75 4.22 2.21
C PHE A 142 -18.95 4.63 3.09
N PRO A 143 -18.82 5.64 3.97
CA PRO A 143 -19.75 5.85 5.09
C PRO A 143 -21.22 5.96 4.68
N SER A 144 -21.51 6.67 3.58
CA SER A 144 -22.89 6.88 3.10
C SER A 144 -23.60 5.61 2.64
N ARG A 145 -22.90 4.47 2.54
CA ARG A 145 -23.41 3.21 1.98
C ARG A 145 -23.18 2.00 2.88
N PHE A 146 -22.48 2.18 4.01
CA PHE A 146 -22.12 1.07 4.90
C PHE A 146 -23.25 0.71 5.86
N ALA A 147 -23.70 1.63 6.71
CA ALA A 147 -24.79 1.40 7.65
C ALA A 147 -25.47 2.72 8.00
N ALA A 148 -26.80 2.71 8.09
CA ALA A 148 -27.59 3.88 8.45
C ALA A 148 -28.16 3.72 9.87
N SER A 149 -28.04 4.76 10.71
CA SER A 149 -28.73 4.78 12.00
C SER A 149 -30.23 5.05 11.87
N GLN A 150 -30.64 5.64 10.74
CA GLN A 150 -32.04 5.91 10.42
C GLN A 150 -32.62 4.81 9.51
N PRO A 151 -33.92 4.47 9.64
CA PRO A 151 -34.55 3.51 8.75
C PRO A 151 -34.55 3.97 7.29
N VAL A 152 -34.10 3.09 6.39
CA VAL A 152 -34.10 3.29 4.93
C VAL A 152 -34.98 2.23 4.28
N ASP A 153 -35.70 2.57 3.20
CA ASP A 153 -36.44 1.58 2.42
C ASP A 153 -35.49 0.51 1.87
N LYS A 154 -35.76 -0.77 2.16
CA LYS A 154 -34.95 -1.89 1.66
C LYS A 154 -34.78 -1.87 0.14
N LYS A 155 -35.80 -1.44 -0.62
CA LYS A 155 -35.71 -1.32 -2.09
C LYS A 155 -34.69 -0.27 -2.52
N LEU A 156 -34.51 0.78 -1.72
CA LEU A 156 -33.51 1.80 -1.95
C LEU A 156 -32.13 1.30 -1.52
N TRP A 157 -32.03 0.69 -0.32
CA TRP A 157 -30.78 0.15 0.22
C TRP A 157 -30.13 -0.89 -0.71
N TYR A 158 -30.93 -1.82 -1.25
CA TYR A 158 -30.49 -2.88 -2.16
C TYR A 158 -30.68 -2.53 -3.64
N LYS A 159 -30.80 -1.24 -3.97
CA LYS A 159 -30.97 -0.79 -5.37
C LYS A 159 -29.72 -1.13 -6.19
N ALA A 160 -29.94 -1.78 -7.34
CA ALA A 160 -28.91 -2.09 -8.33
C ALA A 160 -29.45 -1.81 -9.75
N PRO A 161 -28.78 -0.98 -10.58
CA PRO A 161 -27.60 -0.19 -10.23
C PRO A 161 -27.93 0.98 -9.30
N ILE A 162 -26.98 1.34 -8.44
CA ILE A 162 -27.07 2.57 -7.63
C ILE A 162 -26.61 3.77 -8.46
N THR A 163 -27.11 4.97 -8.12
CA THR A 163 -26.75 6.23 -8.79
C THR A 163 -26.12 7.21 -7.80
N PRO A 164 -25.44 8.27 -8.28
CA PRO A 164 -24.82 9.25 -7.37
C PRO A 164 -25.85 10.05 -6.56
N MET A 165 -27.10 10.09 -7.03
CA MET A 165 -28.22 10.81 -6.40
C MET A 165 -28.96 9.98 -5.35
N ASP A 166 -28.68 8.68 -5.24
CA ASP A 166 -29.31 7.83 -4.23
C ASP A 166 -28.65 8.06 -2.87
N ASP A 167 -29.45 8.53 -1.92
CA ASP A 167 -29.06 8.71 -0.53
C ASP A 167 -29.53 7.51 0.29
N LEU A 168 -28.57 6.75 0.83
CA LEU A 168 -28.86 5.63 1.72
C LEU A 168 -28.77 6.02 3.19
N HIS A 169 -28.54 7.30 3.51
CA HIS A 169 -28.43 7.82 4.88
C HIS A 169 -27.40 7.08 5.74
N GLY A 170 -26.35 6.52 5.13
CA GLY A 170 -25.26 5.90 5.87
C GLY A 170 -24.49 6.96 6.68
N ASP A 171 -24.14 6.63 7.92
CA ASP A 171 -23.62 7.59 8.89
C ASP A 171 -22.62 6.95 9.88
N LEU A 172 -21.94 7.78 10.69
CA LEU A 172 -20.94 7.32 11.64
C LEU A 172 -21.55 6.46 12.76
N ARG A 173 -22.80 6.71 13.13
CA ARG A 173 -23.51 5.95 14.15
C ARG A 173 -23.79 4.52 13.68
N GLY A 174 -24.20 4.35 12.43
CA GLY A 174 -24.36 3.06 11.78
C GLY A 174 -23.06 2.27 11.76
N ILE A 175 -21.91 2.92 11.48
CA ILE A 175 -20.59 2.28 11.57
C ILE A 175 -20.30 1.83 13.01
N ILE A 176 -20.53 2.70 14.00
CA ILE A 176 -20.34 2.40 15.43
C ILE A 176 -21.15 1.14 15.84
N ASP A 177 -22.40 1.06 15.39
CA ASP A 177 -23.32 -0.02 15.74
C ASP A 177 -22.92 -1.37 15.09
N HIS A 178 -22.08 -1.34 14.06
CA HIS A 178 -21.59 -2.53 13.35
C HIS A 178 -20.08 -2.80 13.55
N LEU A 179 -19.43 -2.15 14.52
CA LEU A 179 -18.02 -2.43 14.86
C LEU A 179 -17.79 -3.89 15.28
N ASP A 180 -18.79 -4.56 15.84
CA ASP A 180 -18.69 -5.97 16.24
C ASP A 180 -18.54 -6.88 15.01
N HIS A 181 -19.23 -6.58 13.90
CA HIS A 181 -19.04 -7.32 12.64
C HIS A 181 -17.60 -7.17 12.10
N ILE A 182 -17.07 -5.94 12.11
CA ILE A 182 -15.70 -5.63 11.66
C ILE A 182 -14.68 -6.36 12.54
N GLN A 183 -14.90 -6.38 13.86
CA GLN A 183 -14.03 -7.09 14.80
C GLN A 183 -14.11 -8.61 14.61
N ASP A 184 -15.30 -9.16 14.42
CA ASP A 184 -15.54 -10.61 14.23
C ASP A 184 -14.91 -11.14 12.94
N LEU A 185 -14.82 -10.30 11.90
CA LEU A 185 -14.08 -10.61 10.68
C LEU A 185 -12.57 -10.70 10.93
N GLY A 186 -12.05 -9.91 11.89
CA GLY A 186 -10.64 -9.91 12.29
C GLY A 186 -9.83 -8.74 11.74
N ILE A 187 -10.49 -7.61 11.46
CA ILE A 187 -9.88 -6.39 10.92
C ILE A 187 -9.04 -5.68 11.99
N ASP A 188 -7.94 -5.05 11.56
CA ASP A 188 -7.07 -4.24 12.42
C ASP A 188 -7.22 -2.73 12.19
N VAL A 189 -7.59 -2.31 10.97
CA VAL A 189 -7.63 -0.90 10.56
C VAL A 189 -8.91 -0.61 9.79
N ILE A 190 -9.66 0.39 10.21
CA ILE A 190 -10.80 0.94 9.48
C ILE A 190 -10.30 2.14 8.67
N TYR A 191 -10.53 2.13 7.36
CA TYR A 191 -10.31 3.27 6.49
C TYR A 191 -11.65 3.83 6.04
N MET A 192 -11.93 5.10 6.35
CA MET A 192 -13.13 5.79 5.90
C MET A 192 -12.80 6.77 4.78
N THR A 193 -13.57 6.71 3.69
CA THR A 193 -13.55 7.73 2.63
C THR A 193 -14.00 9.10 3.19
N PRO A 194 -13.92 10.21 2.41
CA PRO A 194 -14.11 11.55 2.96
C PRO A 194 -15.39 11.69 3.78
N SER A 195 -15.25 12.29 4.96
CA SER A 195 -16.32 12.45 5.95
C SER A 195 -16.57 13.91 6.35
N PHE A 196 -15.86 14.84 5.70
CA PHE A 196 -16.02 16.27 5.92
C PHE A 196 -17.21 16.82 5.14
N LYS A 197 -17.70 17.97 5.59
CA LYS A 197 -18.89 18.62 5.05
C LYS A 197 -18.80 18.81 3.53
N SER A 198 -19.78 18.28 2.81
CA SER A 198 -19.91 18.38 1.36
C SER A 198 -21.32 18.02 0.88
N ASP A 199 -21.76 18.60 -0.23
CA ASP A 199 -23.10 18.39 -0.76
C ASP A 199 -23.29 17.03 -1.45
N SER A 200 -22.20 16.41 -1.93
CA SER A 200 -22.24 15.12 -2.62
C SER A 200 -22.34 13.91 -1.67
N CYS A 201 -22.68 12.74 -2.21
CA CYS A 201 -22.64 11.48 -1.45
C CYS A 201 -21.21 10.96 -1.16
N HIS A 202 -20.23 11.37 -1.99
CA HIS A 202 -18.83 10.91 -1.92
C HIS A 202 -17.92 11.84 -1.10
N LYS A 203 -18.33 13.10 -0.90
CA LYS A 203 -17.68 14.10 -0.03
C LYS A 203 -16.26 14.54 -0.45
N TYR A 204 -15.86 14.32 -1.70
CA TYR A 204 -14.56 14.79 -2.24
C TYR A 204 -14.56 16.30 -2.54
N ASP A 205 -15.72 16.88 -2.81
CA ASP A 205 -15.97 18.30 -3.02
C ASP A 205 -16.14 19.06 -1.69
N THR A 206 -15.09 19.02 -0.86
CA THR A 206 -15.11 19.53 0.53
C THR A 206 -15.51 21.01 0.63
N ILE A 207 -16.48 21.31 1.50
CA ILE A 207 -16.99 22.64 1.82
C ILE A 207 -16.34 23.20 3.10
N ASP A 208 -16.14 22.35 4.11
CA ASP A 208 -15.43 22.71 5.35
C ASP A 208 -14.66 21.50 5.91
N TYR A 209 -13.34 21.64 6.01
CA TYR A 209 -12.46 20.60 6.55
C TYR A 209 -12.50 20.47 8.08
N TYR A 210 -13.06 21.44 8.81
CA TYR A 210 -13.15 21.43 10.27
C TYR A 210 -14.50 20.90 10.79
N GLU A 211 -15.43 20.58 9.89
CA GLU A 211 -16.77 20.10 10.20
C GLU A 211 -16.98 18.69 9.59
N ILE A 212 -17.39 17.73 10.42
CA ILE A 212 -17.95 16.46 9.92
C ILE A 212 -19.24 16.76 9.20
N ASP A 213 -19.49 16.07 8.09
CA ASP A 213 -20.72 16.29 7.35
C ASP A 213 -21.95 16.05 8.24
N PRO A 214 -22.91 17.00 8.32
CA PRO A 214 -24.09 16.86 9.15
C PRO A 214 -24.95 15.63 8.83
N SER A 215 -24.88 15.08 7.61
CA SER A 215 -25.56 13.82 7.25
C SER A 215 -24.87 12.58 7.83
N PHE A 216 -23.57 12.66 8.14
CA PHE A 216 -22.81 11.58 8.76
C PHE A 216 -22.78 11.65 10.28
N GLY A 217 -22.95 12.84 10.85
CA GLY A 217 -23.03 13.04 12.30
C GLY A 217 -22.21 14.24 12.76
N THR A 218 -21.58 14.10 13.93
CA THR A 218 -20.83 15.17 14.60
C THR A 218 -19.38 14.80 14.83
N LYS A 219 -18.58 15.78 15.27
CA LYS A 219 -17.22 15.53 15.75
C LYS A 219 -17.21 14.56 16.93
N GLU A 220 -18.21 14.65 17.80
CA GLU A 220 -18.38 13.77 18.95
C GLU A 220 -18.64 12.32 18.52
N ASP A 221 -19.42 12.11 17.46
CA ASP A 221 -19.64 10.77 16.88
C ASP A 221 -18.34 10.19 16.31
N LEU A 222 -17.55 10.99 15.58
CA LEU A 222 -16.24 10.55 15.10
C LEU A 222 -15.32 10.17 16.27
N LYS A 223 -15.29 11.00 17.32
CA LYS A 223 -14.49 10.73 18.52
C LYS A 223 -14.93 9.44 19.22
N GLU A 224 -16.24 9.20 19.31
CA GLU A 224 -16.77 7.94 19.86
C GLU A 224 -16.40 6.74 18.98
N LEU A 225 -16.47 6.87 17.66
CA LEU A 225 -16.08 5.82 16.72
C LEU A 225 -14.61 5.45 16.90
N VAL A 226 -13.71 6.44 16.93
CA VAL A 226 -12.28 6.20 17.13
C VAL A 226 -12.03 5.53 18.49
N GLN A 227 -12.64 6.04 19.57
CA GLN A 227 -12.49 5.44 20.89
C GLN A 227 -12.98 3.98 20.92
N LYS A 228 -14.16 3.69 20.36
CA LYS A 228 -14.71 2.33 20.32
C LYS A 228 -13.92 1.38 19.43
N ALA A 229 -13.29 1.88 18.38
CA ALA A 229 -12.36 1.12 17.55
C ALA A 229 -11.08 0.81 18.33
N HIS A 230 -10.50 1.79 19.03
CA HIS A 230 -9.33 1.60 19.89
C HIS A 230 -9.57 0.61 21.02
N ASP A 231 -10.74 0.67 21.68
CA ASP A 231 -11.15 -0.28 22.73
C ASP A 231 -11.20 -1.73 22.22
N ARG A 232 -11.37 -1.92 20.91
CA ARG A 232 -11.36 -3.21 20.20
C ARG A 232 -9.99 -3.58 19.64
N GLY A 233 -8.97 -2.74 19.84
CA GLY A 233 -7.62 -2.91 19.29
C GLY A 233 -7.51 -2.55 17.81
N MET A 234 -8.52 -1.89 17.24
CA MET A 234 -8.51 -1.42 15.85
C MET A 234 -7.99 0.02 15.75
N LYS A 235 -7.58 0.41 14.55
CA LYS A 235 -7.06 1.74 14.20
C LYS A 235 -7.97 2.42 13.20
N VAL A 236 -8.00 3.76 13.18
CA VAL A 236 -8.87 4.52 12.28
C VAL A 236 -8.05 5.45 11.38
N VAL A 237 -8.20 5.27 10.08
CA VAL A 237 -7.60 6.09 9.02
C VAL A 237 -8.70 6.88 8.33
N MET A 238 -8.49 8.18 8.18
CA MET A 238 -9.41 9.07 7.46
C MET A 238 -8.84 9.47 6.10
N ASP A 239 -9.73 9.82 5.17
CA ASP A 239 -9.37 10.41 3.89
C ASP A 239 -9.10 11.93 4.01
N ALA A 240 -8.05 12.39 3.32
CA ALA A 240 -7.58 13.76 3.26
C ALA A 240 -7.59 14.26 1.81
N VAL A 241 -8.63 15.01 1.46
CA VAL A 241 -8.81 15.65 0.15
C VAL A 241 -8.11 17.00 0.09
N PHE A 242 -6.78 16.98 0.01
CA PHE A 242 -5.95 18.20 0.09
C PHE A 242 -5.55 18.77 -1.26
N ASN A 243 -5.83 18.06 -2.36
CA ASN A 243 -5.53 18.50 -3.71
C ASN A 243 -6.50 19.59 -4.20
N HIS A 244 -7.77 19.47 -3.84
CA HIS A 244 -8.85 20.33 -4.32
C HIS A 244 -9.92 20.53 -3.25
N THR A 245 -10.78 21.53 -3.44
CA THR A 245 -11.97 21.79 -2.60
C THR A 245 -13.24 21.71 -3.45
N GLY A 246 -14.42 21.76 -2.83
CA GLY A 246 -15.67 22.05 -3.54
C GLY A 246 -15.82 23.54 -3.90
N LYS A 247 -16.82 23.86 -4.75
CA LYS A 247 -17.16 25.26 -5.11
C LYS A 247 -17.65 26.10 -3.92
N GLU A 248 -18.31 25.47 -2.95
CA GLU A 248 -18.86 26.17 -1.77
C GLU A 248 -17.83 26.42 -0.66
N PHE A 249 -16.60 25.94 -0.81
CA PHE A 249 -15.51 26.23 0.13
C PHE A 249 -15.30 27.75 0.26
N PHE A 250 -15.15 28.24 1.50
CA PHE A 250 -15.22 29.68 1.79
C PHE A 250 -14.28 30.53 0.93
N ALA A 251 -13.08 30.03 0.61
CA ALA A 251 -12.09 30.75 -0.18
C ALA A 251 -12.51 30.84 -1.65
N PHE A 252 -13.01 29.75 -2.23
CA PHE A 252 -13.46 29.73 -3.63
C PHE A 252 -14.77 30.52 -3.81
N LYS A 253 -15.69 30.39 -2.85
CA LYS A 253 -16.94 31.17 -2.81
C LYS A 253 -16.68 32.67 -2.77
N ASP A 254 -15.70 33.13 -2.00
CA ASP A 254 -15.29 34.53 -1.96
C ASP A 254 -14.76 35.02 -3.32
N ILE A 255 -14.08 34.16 -4.09
CA ILE A 255 -13.64 34.47 -5.47
C ILE A 255 -14.83 34.57 -6.42
N LEU A 256 -15.79 33.64 -6.33
CA LEU A 256 -17.02 33.69 -7.14
C LEU A 256 -17.82 34.97 -6.89
N GLU A 257 -17.88 35.44 -5.64
CA GLU A 257 -18.62 36.65 -5.25
C GLU A 257 -17.87 37.96 -5.56
N LYS A 258 -16.55 38.01 -5.34
CA LYS A 258 -15.76 39.26 -5.38
C LYS A 258 -14.84 39.38 -6.59
N GLY A 259 -14.63 38.32 -7.35
CA GLY A 259 -13.72 38.28 -8.50
C GLY A 259 -12.33 38.78 -8.13
N GLU A 260 -11.81 39.73 -8.91
CA GLU A 260 -10.48 40.34 -8.74
C GLU A 260 -10.22 40.96 -7.35
N LYS A 261 -11.29 41.24 -6.58
CA LYS A 261 -11.19 41.82 -5.23
C LYS A 261 -11.06 40.77 -4.13
N SER A 262 -11.16 39.48 -4.46
CA SER A 262 -10.97 38.42 -3.48
C SER A 262 -9.52 38.36 -3.01
N LYS A 263 -9.33 38.21 -1.70
CA LYS A 263 -8.00 37.99 -1.12
C LYS A 263 -7.48 36.56 -1.32
N TYR A 264 -8.35 35.65 -1.77
CA TYR A 264 -8.05 34.22 -1.92
C TYR A 264 -7.68 33.84 -3.36
N LEU A 265 -7.48 34.79 -4.28
CA LEU A 265 -7.12 34.49 -5.67
C LEU A 265 -5.91 33.56 -5.78
N ASP A 266 -4.88 33.78 -4.95
CA ASP A 266 -3.66 32.96 -4.93
C ASP A 266 -3.80 31.64 -4.16
N TRP A 267 -4.98 31.34 -3.59
CA TRP A 267 -5.28 30.03 -3.03
C TRP A 267 -5.57 28.98 -4.11
N TYR A 268 -5.79 29.42 -5.36
CA TYR A 268 -6.13 28.57 -6.50
C TYR A 268 -5.30 28.94 -7.73
N TYR A 269 -5.27 28.05 -8.72
CA TYR A 269 -4.65 28.32 -10.02
C TYR A 269 -5.71 28.81 -11.01
N ILE A 270 -5.86 30.13 -11.15
CA ILE A 270 -6.86 30.78 -12.00
C ILE A 270 -6.18 31.43 -13.21
N ASP A 271 -6.70 31.18 -14.42
CA ASP A 271 -6.17 31.75 -15.66
C ASP A 271 -6.80 33.11 -16.00
N GLU A 272 -8.13 33.20 -15.96
CA GLU A 272 -8.88 34.42 -16.27
C GLU A 272 -10.15 34.56 -15.42
N LEU A 273 -10.64 35.80 -15.25
CA LEU A 273 -11.92 36.10 -14.63
C LEU A 273 -12.89 36.72 -15.65
N PRO A 274 -14.21 36.47 -15.57
CA PRO A 274 -14.90 35.65 -14.55
C PRO A 274 -14.64 34.16 -14.72
N LEU A 275 -14.79 33.40 -13.61
CA LEU A 275 -14.61 31.95 -13.63
C LEU A 275 -15.65 31.28 -14.52
N LYS A 276 -15.20 30.32 -15.32
CA LYS A 276 -16.00 29.45 -16.20
C LYS A 276 -15.63 28.01 -15.87
N GLY A 277 -16.62 27.15 -15.72
CA GLY A 277 -16.42 25.77 -15.27
C GLY A 277 -17.73 25.05 -15.02
N GLU A 278 -18.72 25.32 -15.86
CA GLU A 278 -19.98 24.59 -15.86
C GLU A 278 -19.81 23.22 -16.53
N TRP A 279 -20.74 22.30 -16.25
CA TRP A 279 -20.64 20.94 -16.76
C TRP A 279 -20.60 20.91 -18.30
N GLY A 280 -19.57 20.28 -18.86
CA GLY A 280 -19.34 20.20 -20.31
C GLY A 280 -18.43 21.30 -20.89
N GLU A 281 -17.98 22.25 -20.07
CA GLU A 281 -16.99 23.26 -20.47
C GLU A 281 -15.59 22.91 -19.92
N ILE A 282 -14.53 23.39 -20.59
CA ILE A 282 -13.18 23.34 -20.05
C ILE A 282 -13.04 24.52 -19.07
N PRO A 283 -12.77 24.28 -17.77
CA PRO A 283 -12.68 25.36 -16.80
C PRO A 283 -11.47 26.28 -17.06
N ASN A 284 -11.59 27.56 -16.73
CA ASN A 284 -10.50 28.55 -16.83
C ASN A 284 -9.67 28.68 -15.53
N PHE A 285 -9.59 27.57 -14.80
CA PHE A 285 -8.81 27.36 -13.59
C PHE A 285 -8.48 25.88 -13.48
N LEU A 286 -7.40 25.52 -12.78
CA LEU A 286 -7.06 24.11 -12.58
C LEU A 286 -8.07 23.45 -11.63
N CYS A 287 -8.49 22.25 -11.99
CA CYS A 287 -9.43 21.43 -11.24
C CYS A 287 -9.14 19.95 -11.45
N PHE A 288 -9.64 19.12 -10.53
CA PHE A 288 -9.52 17.68 -10.63
C PHE A 288 -10.26 17.16 -11.88
N GLY A 289 -9.57 16.43 -12.75
CA GLY A 289 -10.18 15.77 -13.91
C GLY A 289 -10.94 16.70 -14.88
N TYR A 290 -10.58 17.99 -14.96
CA TYR A 290 -11.34 19.04 -15.67
C TYR A 290 -12.78 19.25 -15.16
N TYR A 291 -13.10 18.74 -13.98
CA TYR A 291 -14.38 18.95 -13.34
C TYR A 291 -14.38 20.26 -12.56
N GLY A 292 -15.07 21.27 -13.11
CA GLY A 292 -15.13 22.61 -12.51
C GLY A 292 -15.73 22.67 -11.09
N GLY A 293 -16.36 21.59 -10.62
CA GLY A 293 -16.82 21.45 -9.23
C GLY A 293 -15.72 21.28 -8.19
N MET A 294 -14.50 20.93 -8.61
CA MET A 294 -13.37 20.58 -7.75
C MET A 294 -12.10 21.42 -8.05
N PRO A 295 -12.09 22.74 -7.77
CA PRO A 295 -10.94 23.61 -7.98
C PRO A 295 -9.70 23.18 -7.19
N LYS A 296 -8.54 23.14 -7.85
CA LYS A 296 -7.24 22.70 -7.30
C LYS A 296 -6.62 23.77 -6.40
N LEU A 297 -6.23 23.38 -5.19
CA LEU A 297 -5.56 24.24 -4.22
C LEU A 297 -4.11 24.53 -4.61
N ASN A 298 -3.68 25.77 -4.40
CA ASN A 298 -2.29 26.20 -4.56
C ASN A 298 -1.50 25.98 -3.26
N LEU A 299 -1.03 24.76 -3.02
CA LEU A 299 -0.21 24.43 -1.84
C LEU A 299 1.22 25.03 -1.86
N LYS A 300 1.60 25.77 -2.92
CA LYS A 300 2.81 26.61 -2.88
C LYS A 300 2.57 27.89 -2.09
N ASN A 301 1.32 28.37 -2.00
CA ASN A 301 0.96 29.49 -1.16
C ASN A 301 1.11 29.07 0.33
N PRO A 302 1.94 29.78 1.13
CA PRO A 302 2.18 29.40 2.52
C PRO A 302 0.91 29.40 3.39
N GLU A 303 -0.07 30.27 3.13
CA GLU A 303 -1.32 30.32 3.88
C GLU A 303 -2.15 29.06 3.66
N VAL A 304 -2.27 28.60 2.40
CA VAL A 304 -2.98 27.36 2.06
C VAL A 304 -2.27 26.16 2.67
N ALA A 305 -0.94 26.09 2.52
CA ALA A 305 -0.15 25.01 3.09
C ALA A 305 -0.25 24.95 4.62
N ASN A 306 -0.28 26.11 5.29
CA ASN A 306 -0.51 26.21 6.74
C ASN A 306 -1.91 25.70 7.09
N TYR A 307 -2.95 26.23 6.44
CA TYR A 307 -4.34 25.88 6.68
C TYR A 307 -4.59 24.37 6.58
N ILE A 308 -4.12 23.74 5.50
CA ILE A 308 -4.28 22.29 5.29
C ILE A 308 -3.47 21.48 6.30
N THR A 309 -2.24 21.90 6.63
CA THR A 309 -1.45 21.22 7.68
C THR A 309 -2.14 21.32 9.04
N ASP A 310 -2.74 22.48 9.35
CA ASP A 310 -3.46 22.72 10.60
C ASP A 310 -4.73 21.86 10.70
N VAL A 311 -5.49 21.73 9.60
CA VAL A 311 -6.62 20.80 9.48
C VAL A 311 -6.19 19.37 9.82
N ALA A 312 -5.13 18.90 9.18
CA ALA A 312 -4.66 17.53 9.38
C ALA A 312 -4.19 17.29 10.82
N CYS A 313 -3.56 18.28 11.45
CA CYS A 313 -3.15 18.21 12.85
C CYS A 313 -4.33 18.36 13.83
N TYR A 314 -5.39 19.07 13.46
CA TYR A 314 -6.58 19.28 14.29
C TYR A 314 -7.28 17.97 14.59
N TRP A 315 -7.59 17.15 13.58
CA TRP A 315 -8.30 15.88 13.78
C TRP A 315 -7.49 14.83 14.55
N ILE A 316 -6.16 14.87 14.44
CA ILE A 316 -5.27 14.04 15.29
C ILE A 316 -5.43 14.46 16.76
N ARG A 317 -5.43 15.76 17.06
CA ARG A 317 -5.54 16.25 18.44
C ARG A 317 -6.93 16.06 19.04
N GLU A 318 -7.98 16.24 18.24
CA GLU A 318 -9.36 16.24 18.72
C GLU A 318 -9.95 14.83 18.84
N CYS A 319 -9.64 13.97 17.85
CA CYS A 319 -10.27 12.66 17.68
C CYS A 319 -9.28 11.49 17.77
N ASP A 320 -7.97 11.73 17.89
CA ASP A 320 -6.93 10.70 18.01
C ASP A 320 -6.91 9.66 16.88
N ILE A 321 -7.20 10.10 15.65
CA ILE A 321 -7.07 9.25 14.45
C ILE A 321 -5.65 8.69 14.31
N ASP A 322 -5.49 7.60 13.58
CA ASP A 322 -4.23 6.86 13.47
C ASP A 322 -3.57 6.97 12.09
N GLY A 323 -4.25 7.53 11.10
CA GLY A 323 -3.64 7.77 9.80
C GLY A 323 -4.44 8.66 8.86
N TRP A 324 -3.78 9.07 7.79
CA TRP A 324 -4.34 9.81 6.66
C TRP A 324 -4.12 9.04 5.35
N ARG A 325 -5.20 8.78 4.61
CA ARG A 325 -5.14 8.44 3.18
C ARG A 325 -5.25 9.73 2.38
N LEU A 326 -4.26 10.02 1.55
CA LEU A 326 -4.11 11.28 0.83
C LEU A 326 -4.68 11.12 -0.58
N ASP A 327 -5.84 11.72 -0.83
CA ASP A 327 -6.50 11.74 -2.14
C ASP A 327 -5.68 12.52 -3.17
N VAL A 328 -5.50 11.93 -4.36
CA VAL A 328 -4.76 12.53 -5.48
C VAL A 328 -3.43 13.15 -5.03
N GLY A 329 -2.71 12.40 -4.18
CA GLY A 329 -1.53 12.92 -3.48
C GLY A 329 -0.33 13.17 -4.40
N ASP A 330 -0.28 12.45 -5.51
CA ASP A 330 0.77 12.51 -6.53
C ASP A 330 0.81 13.84 -7.30
N GLU A 331 -0.31 14.57 -7.37
CA GLU A 331 -0.37 15.90 -7.97
C GLU A 331 0.02 17.04 -7.02
N ILE A 332 0.45 16.73 -5.81
CA ILE A 332 0.88 17.70 -4.80
C ILE A 332 2.41 17.66 -4.67
N SER A 333 3.03 18.84 -4.56
CA SER A 333 4.49 18.95 -4.56
C SER A 333 5.16 18.22 -3.38
N HIS A 334 6.30 17.55 -3.65
CA HIS A 334 7.17 16.97 -2.62
C HIS A 334 7.55 17.94 -1.49
N PHE A 335 7.73 19.24 -1.79
CA PHE A 335 8.03 20.26 -0.78
C PHE A 335 6.93 20.34 0.29
N PHE A 336 5.66 20.26 -0.13
CA PHE A 336 4.54 20.22 0.78
C PHE A 336 4.53 18.92 1.57
N TRP A 337 4.71 17.75 0.94
CA TRP A 337 4.66 16.47 1.65
C TRP A 337 5.76 16.29 2.70
N LYS A 338 6.99 16.73 2.41
CA LYS A 338 8.09 16.73 3.38
C LYS A 338 7.77 17.61 4.58
N ARG A 339 7.13 18.75 4.34
CA ARG A 339 6.68 19.66 5.39
C ARG A 339 5.53 19.04 6.19
N PHE A 340 4.55 18.47 5.49
CA PHE A 340 3.37 17.83 6.05
C PHE A 340 3.77 16.68 6.98
N ARG A 341 4.59 15.74 6.52
CA ARG A 341 5.10 14.62 7.33
C ARG A 341 5.71 15.11 8.63
N ARG A 342 6.60 16.11 8.59
CA ARG A 342 7.23 16.66 9.80
C ARG A 342 6.20 17.20 10.79
N ALA A 343 5.17 17.90 10.30
CA ALA A 343 4.13 18.44 11.16
C ALA A 343 3.26 17.33 11.78
N ILE A 344 2.83 16.36 10.98
CA ILE A 344 2.00 15.23 11.43
C ILE A 344 2.74 14.36 12.46
N LYS A 345 3.97 13.96 12.14
CA LYS A 345 4.80 13.13 13.03
C LYS A 345 5.20 13.86 14.32
N ALA A 346 5.22 15.20 14.32
CA ALA A 346 5.44 16.00 15.53
C ALA A 346 4.21 16.01 16.46
N VAL A 347 3.00 15.82 15.92
CA VAL A 347 1.77 15.70 16.74
C VAL A 347 1.63 14.26 17.27
N LYS A 348 1.81 13.26 16.41
CA LYS A 348 1.73 11.83 16.76
C LYS A 348 2.70 11.04 15.89
N LYS A 349 3.79 10.54 16.49
CA LYS A 349 4.93 9.90 15.80
C LYS A 349 4.49 8.69 14.97
N ASP A 350 3.51 7.98 15.48
CA ASP A 350 2.98 6.71 15.02
C ASP A 350 1.74 6.87 14.11
N MET A 351 1.48 8.09 13.60
CA MET A 351 0.52 8.33 12.51
C MET A 351 0.97 7.63 11.22
N LEU A 352 0.06 6.92 10.56
CA LEU A 352 0.29 6.33 9.25
C LEU A 352 -0.08 7.33 8.13
N ILE A 353 0.81 7.53 7.16
CA ILE A 353 0.57 8.40 6.00
C ILE A 353 0.56 7.57 4.72
N ILE A 354 -0.58 7.51 4.05
CA ILE A 354 -0.82 6.67 2.88
C ILE A 354 -1.13 7.56 1.67
N GLY A 355 -0.31 7.49 0.62
CA GLY A 355 -0.62 8.17 -0.64
C GLY A 355 -1.58 7.36 -1.50
N GLU A 356 -2.58 8.02 -2.09
CA GLU A 356 -3.23 7.47 -3.28
C GLU A 356 -2.36 7.75 -4.50
N ILE A 357 -1.91 6.69 -5.17
CA ILE A 357 -1.17 6.79 -6.43
C ILE A 357 -1.31 5.50 -7.24
N TRP A 358 -1.62 5.64 -8.51
CA TRP A 358 -1.96 4.50 -9.38
C TRP A 358 -0.76 3.87 -10.08
N HIS A 359 0.42 4.47 -9.91
CA HIS A 359 1.68 4.03 -10.52
C HIS A 359 2.79 3.86 -9.47
N TYR A 360 3.98 3.45 -9.93
CA TYR A 360 5.15 3.33 -9.05
C TYR A 360 5.49 4.68 -8.41
N ALA A 361 5.71 4.68 -7.09
CA ALA A 361 5.83 5.89 -6.24
C ALA A 361 7.11 5.89 -5.40
N GLY A 362 8.21 5.35 -5.94
CA GLY A 362 9.44 5.17 -5.18
C GLY A 362 10.08 6.48 -4.69
N ASP A 363 9.76 7.61 -5.32
CA ASP A 363 10.19 8.96 -4.96
C ASP A 363 9.44 9.52 -3.72
N PHE A 364 8.18 9.17 -3.52
CA PHE A 364 7.43 9.53 -2.30
C PHE A 364 7.73 8.61 -1.10
N LEU A 365 8.40 7.48 -1.33
CA LEU A 365 8.63 6.40 -0.36
C LEU A 365 10.10 6.31 0.10
N GLU A 366 10.78 7.46 0.13
CA GLU A 366 12.17 7.58 0.60
C GLU A 366 12.29 7.85 2.12
N GLY A 367 11.16 7.90 2.83
CA GLY A 367 11.08 8.04 4.29
C GLY A 367 10.89 9.46 4.82
N ASP A 368 10.89 10.47 3.95
CA ASP A 368 10.67 11.87 4.29
C ASP A 368 9.30 12.43 3.84
N GLU A 369 8.47 11.63 3.16
CA GLU A 369 7.10 11.97 2.72
C GLU A 369 6.06 10.96 3.24
N TRP A 370 5.68 9.97 2.44
CA TRP A 370 4.65 8.99 2.81
C TRP A 370 5.26 7.76 3.48
N ASP A 371 4.46 7.04 4.27
CA ASP A 371 4.86 5.75 4.85
C ASP A 371 4.61 4.60 3.87
N THR A 372 3.55 4.73 3.07
CA THR A 372 3.07 3.71 2.14
C THR A 372 2.10 4.30 1.11
N VAL A 373 1.59 3.47 0.21
CA VAL A 373 0.62 3.83 -0.83
C VAL A 373 -0.48 2.77 -1.00
N MET A 374 -1.59 3.18 -1.61
CA MET A 374 -2.56 2.27 -2.22
C MET A 374 -1.87 1.50 -3.36
N ASN A 375 -1.73 0.18 -3.21
CA ASN A 375 -0.94 -0.64 -4.11
C ASN A 375 -1.72 -1.02 -5.38
N TYR A 376 -2.11 -0.03 -6.18
CA TYR A 376 -2.75 -0.27 -7.47
C TYR A 376 -1.93 -1.12 -8.44
N PRO A 377 -0.58 -1.11 -8.41
CA PRO A 377 0.19 -2.10 -9.15
C PRO A 377 -0.12 -3.56 -8.77
N PHE A 378 -0.41 -3.85 -7.49
CA PHE A 378 -0.88 -5.17 -7.06
C PHE A 378 -2.28 -5.49 -7.61
N TYR A 379 -3.21 -4.54 -7.52
CA TYR A 379 -4.56 -4.64 -8.09
C TYR A 379 -4.53 -4.97 -9.59
N LEU A 380 -3.79 -4.19 -10.38
CA LEU A 380 -3.65 -4.41 -11.83
C LEU A 380 -3.03 -5.76 -12.16
N ASN A 381 -1.98 -6.15 -11.42
CA ASN A 381 -1.32 -7.44 -11.59
C ASN A 381 -2.27 -8.61 -11.33
N LEU A 382 -3.17 -8.49 -10.35
CA LEU A 382 -4.14 -9.53 -10.03
C LEU A 382 -5.29 -9.60 -11.05
N ILE A 383 -5.75 -8.45 -11.57
CA ILE A 383 -6.70 -8.38 -12.68
C ILE A 383 -6.12 -9.04 -13.91
N ASP A 384 -4.89 -8.67 -14.29
CA ASP A 384 -4.23 -9.22 -15.46
C ASP A 384 -4.04 -10.74 -15.34
N LEU A 385 -3.83 -11.27 -14.13
CA LEU A 385 -3.71 -12.71 -13.90
C LEU A 385 -5.06 -13.43 -13.95
N LEU A 386 -6.05 -12.96 -13.19
CA LEU A 386 -7.27 -13.72 -12.92
C LEU A 386 -8.49 -13.25 -13.72
N ALA A 387 -8.68 -11.95 -13.89
CA ALA A 387 -9.86 -11.42 -14.58
C ALA A 387 -9.67 -11.42 -16.10
N ASP A 388 -8.54 -10.86 -16.54
CA ASP A 388 -8.21 -10.68 -17.96
C ASP A 388 -7.38 -11.83 -18.55
N GLU A 389 -6.72 -12.65 -17.70
CA GLU A 389 -5.90 -13.81 -18.10
C GLU A 389 -4.81 -13.44 -19.14
N LYS A 390 -4.17 -12.29 -18.96
CA LYS A 390 -3.16 -11.70 -19.86
C LYS A 390 -1.72 -12.03 -19.48
N ILE A 391 -1.47 -12.39 -18.23
CA ILE A 391 -0.12 -12.68 -17.73
C ILE A 391 -0.04 -14.10 -17.17
N SER A 392 1.16 -14.68 -17.24
CA SER A 392 1.43 -15.97 -16.60
C SER A 392 1.68 -15.81 -15.10
N VAL A 393 1.62 -16.94 -14.38
CA VAL A 393 1.95 -16.98 -12.94
C VAL A 393 3.39 -16.57 -12.65
N SER A 394 4.34 -16.89 -13.54
CA SER A 394 5.74 -16.43 -13.41
C SER A 394 5.87 -14.91 -13.55
N GLN A 395 5.13 -14.30 -14.49
CA GLN A 395 5.11 -12.85 -14.66
C GLN A 395 4.45 -12.16 -13.46
N PHE A 396 3.37 -12.73 -12.90
CA PHE A 396 2.74 -12.22 -11.68
C PHE A 396 3.72 -12.13 -10.52
N VAL A 397 4.47 -13.20 -10.23
CA VAL A 397 5.48 -13.22 -9.15
C VAL A 397 6.62 -12.24 -9.43
N GLN A 398 7.04 -12.11 -10.69
CA GLN A 398 8.08 -11.14 -11.09
C GLN A 398 7.62 -9.69 -10.89
N ASN A 399 6.36 -9.38 -11.15
CA ASN A 399 5.79 -8.05 -10.91
C ASN A 399 5.79 -7.70 -9.41
N LEU A 400 5.50 -8.67 -8.52
CA LEU A 400 5.65 -8.48 -7.07
C LEU A 400 7.11 -8.23 -6.67
N GLY A 401 8.04 -8.96 -7.32
CA GLY A 401 9.48 -8.80 -7.12
C GLY A 401 10.03 -7.44 -7.55
N TYR A 402 9.41 -6.78 -8.54
CA TYR A 402 9.77 -5.42 -8.95
C TYR A 402 9.64 -4.42 -7.80
N LEU A 403 8.49 -4.42 -7.12
CA LEU A 403 8.26 -3.54 -5.97
C LEU A 403 9.21 -3.88 -4.81
N LYS A 404 9.30 -5.17 -4.46
CA LYS A 404 10.15 -5.63 -3.34
C LYS A 404 11.63 -5.28 -3.54
N GLY A 405 12.13 -5.39 -4.77
CA GLY A 405 13.52 -5.09 -5.12
C GLY A 405 13.86 -3.60 -5.19
N ARG A 406 12.86 -2.71 -5.25
CA ARG A 406 13.07 -1.26 -5.43
C ARG A 406 12.64 -0.41 -4.25
N LEU A 407 11.70 -0.90 -3.45
CA LEU A 407 11.24 -0.21 -2.25
C LEU A 407 12.18 -0.46 -1.06
N HIS A 408 12.13 0.46 -0.10
CA HIS A 408 12.78 0.29 1.19
C HIS A 408 12.16 -0.91 1.93
N LYS A 409 12.99 -1.69 2.65
CA LYS A 409 12.55 -2.93 3.32
C LYS A 409 11.40 -2.72 4.32
N LYS A 410 11.40 -1.58 5.01
CA LYS A 410 10.31 -1.19 5.93
C LYS A 410 9.02 -0.76 5.24
N CYS A 411 9.04 -0.42 3.96
CA CYS A 411 7.85 0.05 3.23
C CYS A 411 6.99 -1.13 2.73
N TYR A 412 7.62 -2.21 2.25
CA TYR A 412 6.90 -3.33 1.62
C TYR A 412 5.81 -3.96 2.51
N PRO A 413 6.03 -4.18 3.82
CA PRO A 413 4.98 -4.69 4.72
C PRO A 413 3.81 -3.74 4.98
N LEU A 414 3.91 -2.47 4.55
CA LEU A 414 2.87 -1.46 4.73
C LEU A 414 2.06 -1.22 3.45
N MET A 415 2.42 -1.82 2.31
CA MET A 415 1.74 -1.61 1.03
C MET A 415 0.26 -2.00 1.13
N TRP A 416 -0.66 -1.11 0.77
CA TRP A 416 -2.10 -1.39 0.84
C TRP A 416 -2.52 -2.25 -0.36
N ASN A 417 -2.47 -3.57 -0.18
CA ASN A 417 -2.81 -4.56 -1.21
C ASN A 417 -4.33 -4.68 -1.36
N LEU A 418 -4.88 -3.95 -2.32
CA LEU A 418 -6.31 -3.97 -2.66
C LEU A 418 -6.59 -4.80 -3.91
N ILE A 419 -7.80 -5.35 -4.00
CA ILE A 419 -8.32 -6.01 -5.21
C ILE A 419 -9.45 -5.23 -5.87
N ASP A 420 -9.99 -4.23 -5.17
CA ASP A 420 -10.93 -3.22 -5.63
C ASP A 420 -11.06 -2.11 -4.57
N SER A 421 -11.83 -1.07 -4.90
CA SER A 421 -12.19 0.02 -4.00
C SER A 421 -13.45 0.74 -4.48
N HIS A 422 -13.81 1.83 -3.79
CA HIS A 422 -14.86 2.76 -4.23
C HIS A 422 -14.59 3.49 -5.57
N ASP A 423 -13.40 3.43 -6.14
CA ASP A 423 -13.04 4.07 -7.43
C ASP A 423 -12.85 3.07 -8.58
N THR A 424 -13.11 1.79 -8.31
CA THR A 424 -13.02 0.73 -9.31
C THR A 424 -14.32 -0.06 -9.37
N ALA A 425 -14.52 -0.83 -10.45
CA ALA A 425 -15.50 -1.91 -10.39
C ALA A 425 -15.10 -2.92 -9.32
N ARG A 426 -16.08 -3.61 -8.72
CA ARG A 426 -15.78 -4.70 -7.80
C ARG A 426 -15.08 -5.83 -8.52
N PHE A 427 -14.16 -6.51 -7.85
CA PHE A 427 -13.35 -7.57 -8.44
C PHE A 427 -14.22 -8.70 -8.99
N LEU A 428 -15.30 -9.02 -8.27
CA LEU A 428 -16.31 -10.00 -8.70
C LEU A 428 -16.92 -9.64 -10.07
N HIS A 429 -17.25 -8.36 -10.28
CA HIS A 429 -17.82 -7.88 -11.53
C HIS A 429 -16.82 -8.00 -12.70
N LEU A 430 -15.55 -7.62 -12.45
CA LEU A 430 -14.46 -7.80 -13.43
C LEU A 430 -14.30 -9.27 -13.82
N CYS A 431 -14.50 -10.18 -12.86
CA CYS A 431 -14.50 -11.63 -13.07
C CYS A 431 -15.80 -12.20 -13.64
N LYS A 432 -16.75 -11.36 -14.11
CA LYS A 432 -18.06 -11.77 -14.64
C LYS A 432 -18.84 -12.64 -13.65
N ASP A 433 -18.86 -12.21 -12.40
CA ASP A 433 -19.52 -12.85 -11.26
C ASP A 433 -18.99 -14.26 -10.92
N ASN A 434 -17.77 -14.59 -11.37
CA ASN A 434 -17.10 -15.84 -10.99
C ASN A 434 -16.52 -15.74 -9.57
N LYS A 435 -17.30 -16.23 -8.59
CA LYS A 435 -16.92 -16.26 -7.18
C LYS A 435 -15.64 -17.04 -6.89
N LYS A 436 -15.32 -18.09 -7.66
CA LYS A 436 -14.07 -18.84 -7.46
C LYS A 436 -12.82 -18.00 -7.76
N LYS A 437 -12.91 -17.09 -8.73
CA LYS A 437 -11.81 -16.15 -9.00
C LYS A 437 -11.64 -15.14 -7.86
N GLN A 438 -12.74 -14.62 -7.30
CA GLN A 438 -12.68 -13.77 -6.11
C GLN A 438 -12.15 -14.53 -4.88
N HIS A 439 -12.52 -15.80 -4.73
CA HIS A 439 -12.02 -16.69 -3.68
C HIS A 439 -10.48 -16.79 -3.72
N LEU A 440 -9.90 -17.05 -4.90
CA LEU A 440 -8.45 -17.05 -5.09
C LEU A 440 -7.82 -15.65 -4.94
N ALA A 441 -8.48 -14.60 -5.42
CA ALA A 441 -8.00 -13.22 -5.27
C ALA A 441 -7.88 -12.82 -3.79
N ALA A 442 -8.85 -13.20 -2.96
CA ALA A 442 -8.80 -13.03 -1.51
C ALA A 442 -7.61 -13.78 -0.89
N ALA A 443 -7.31 -15.00 -1.37
CA ALA A 443 -6.14 -15.75 -0.91
C ALA A 443 -4.82 -15.04 -1.26
N PHE A 444 -4.66 -14.52 -2.48
CA PHE A 444 -3.48 -13.70 -2.82
C PHE A 444 -3.39 -12.44 -1.96
N GLN A 445 -4.51 -11.75 -1.77
CA GLN A 445 -4.56 -10.54 -0.96
C GLN A 445 -4.14 -10.82 0.48
N LEU A 446 -4.71 -11.85 1.11
CA LEU A 446 -4.59 -12.12 2.54
C LEU A 446 -3.42 -13.03 2.92
N LEU A 447 -2.80 -13.75 1.99
CA LEU A 447 -1.66 -14.64 2.26
C LEU A 447 -0.32 -14.10 1.76
N LEU A 448 -0.28 -12.88 1.19
CA LEU A 448 0.96 -12.21 0.81
C LEU A 448 1.35 -11.08 1.80
N PRO A 449 2.65 -10.72 1.90
CA PRO A 449 3.10 -9.60 2.72
C PRO A 449 2.54 -8.24 2.26
N GLY A 450 2.41 -7.31 3.20
CA GLY A 450 1.73 -6.02 2.98
C GLY A 450 0.47 -5.90 3.82
N MET A 451 -0.18 -4.74 3.79
CA MET A 451 -1.45 -4.47 4.45
C MET A 451 -2.61 -4.77 3.49
N PRO A 452 -3.28 -5.94 3.55
CA PRO A 452 -4.42 -6.19 2.69
C PRO A 452 -5.57 -5.21 2.99
N MET A 453 -6.19 -4.65 1.95
CA MET A 453 -7.33 -3.74 2.07
C MET A 453 -8.59 -4.37 1.47
N ILE A 454 -9.50 -4.81 2.34
CA ILE A 454 -10.81 -5.36 1.95
C ILE A 454 -11.78 -4.20 1.76
N TYR A 455 -12.47 -4.14 0.62
CA TYR A 455 -13.54 -3.17 0.38
C TYR A 455 -14.86 -3.70 0.94
N TYR A 456 -15.63 -2.89 1.67
CA TYR A 456 -16.80 -3.38 2.39
C TYR A 456 -17.75 -4.21 1.49
N GLY A 457 -18.15 -5.38 1.98
CA GLY A 457 -19.07 -6.27 1.28
C GLY A 457 -18.43 -7.27 0.32
N ASP A 458 -17.13 -7.17 0.06
CA ASP A 458 -16.41 -8.19 -0.72
C ASP A 458 -16.40 -9.55 -0.02
N GLU A 459 -16.37 -9.54 1.31
CA GLU A 459 -16.55 -10.72 2.16
C GLU A 459 -17.92 -11.39 1.98
N TYR A 460 -18.91 -10.68 1.43
CA TYR A 460 -20.22 -11.24 1.06
C TYR A 460 -20.41 -11.39 -0.46
N ALA A 461 -19.32 -11.29 -1.24
CA ALA A 461 -19.35 -11.37 -2.69
C ALA A 461 -20.33 -10.35 -3.32
N MET A 462 -20.33 -9.11 -2.82
CA MET A 462 -21.13 -8.04 -3.42
C MET A 462 -20.69 -7.76 -4.87
N PRO A 463 -21.62 -7.71 -5.84
CA PRO A 463 -21.30 -7.28 -7.21
C PRO A 463 -21.47 -5.77 -7.36
N GLY A 464 -20.83 -5.20 -8.38
CA GLY A 464 -20.99 -3.78 -8.75
C GLY A 464 -20.07 -3.39 -9.89
N ALA A 465 -20.60 -2.69 -10.90
CA ALA A 465 -19.79 -2.10 -11.95
C ALA A 465 -18.95 -0.92 -11.40
N ASN A 466 -18.32 -0.13 -12.27
CA ASN A 466 -17.52 1.02 -11.83
C ASN A 466 -18.38 2.10 -11.14
N ASP A 467 -17.74 3.12 -10.54
CA ASP A 467 -18.40 4.28 -9.92
C ASP A 467 -19.58 4.77 -10.78
N PRO A 468 -20.80 4.85 -10.23
CA PRO A 468 -21.20 4.69 -8.81
C PRO A 468 -21.59 3.29 -8.36
N ASP A 469 -21.65 2.32 -9.27
CA ASP A 469 -22.28 1.03 -8.99
C ASP A 469 -21.46 0.12 -8.07
N CYS A 470 -20.18 0.40 -7.85
CA CYS A 470 -19.37 -0.26 -6.82
C CYS A 470 -19.71 0.18 -5.39
N ARG A 471 -20.48 1.27 -5.23
CA ARG A 471 -20.82 1.92 -3.96
C ARG A 471 -22.24 1.54 -3.47
N ARG A 472 -22.71 0.31 -3.72
CA ARG A 472 -24.05 -0.16 -3.31
C ARG A 472 -24.17 -0.28 -1.78
N GLY A 473 -25.40 -0.30 -1.26
CA GLY A 473 -25.66 -0.53 0.16
C GLY A 473 -25.13 -1.89 0.64
N MET A 474 -24.50 -1.91 1.81
CA MET A 474 -23.92 -3.13 2.42
C MET A 474 -24.97 -4.24 2.66
N TYR A 475 -24.57 -5.49 2.52
CA TYR A 475 -25.45 -6.65 2.67
C TYR A 475 -25.64 -7.05 4.15
N TRP A 476 -26.51 -6.32 4.87
CA TRP A 476 -26.86 -6.66 6.25
C TRP A 476 -27.93 -7.75 6.42
N ASP A 477 -28.88 -7.86 5.50
CA ASP A 477 -29.90 -8.90 5.54
C ASP A 477 -29.34 -10.24 5.04
N GLU A 478 -29.58 -11.33 5.80
CA GLU A 478 -29.03 -12.66 5.53
C GLU A 478 -29.32 -13.20 4.12
N GLU A 479 -30.41 -12.78 3.47
CA GLU A 479 -30.81 -13.24 2.14
C GLU A 479 -29.86 -12.78 1.03
N TYR A 480 -29.09 -11.71 1.27
CA TYR A 480 -28.11 -11.17 0.33
C TYR A 480 -26.68 -11.65 0.62
N GLN A 481 -26.42 -12.16 1.82
CA GLN A 481 -25.08 -12.51 2.28
C GLN A 481 -24.59 -13.85 1.70
N ASP A 482 -23.45 -13.83 1.03
CA ASP A 482 -22.72 -15.06 0.71
C ASP A 482 -21.93 -15.55 1.95
N LYS A 483 -22.54 -16.46 2.71
CA LYS A 483 -21.95 -17.01 3.94
C LYS A 483 -20.69 -17.85 3.67
N GLU A 484 -20.57 -18.47 2.49
CA GLU A 484 -19.40 -19.26 2.13
C GLU A 484 -18.19 -18.36 1.88
N MET A 485 -18.40 -17.25 1.15
CA MET A 485 -17.36 -16.23 0.96
C MET A 485 -16.95 -15.60 2.29
N PHE A 486 -17.91 -15.32 3.18
CA PHE A 486 -17.61 -14.72 4.47
C PHE A 486 -16.72 -15.61 5.34
N GLU A 487 -17.07 -16.90 5.45
CA GLU A 487 -16.26 -17.87 6.19
C GLU A 487 -14.88 -18.07 5.54
N TRP A 488 -14.78 -17.97 4.22
CA TRP A 488 -13.49 -18.01 3.52
C TRP A 488 -12.58 -16.83 3.91
N TYR A 489 -13.06 -15.59 3.80
CA TYR A 489 -12.31 -14.41 4.23
C TYR A 489 -11.91 -14.50 5.69
N LYS A 490 -12.85 -14.89 6.56
CA LYS A 490 -12.59 -15.10 7.99
C LYS A 490 -11.51 -16.16 8.22
N ARG A 491 -11.53 -17.27 7.48
CA ARG A 491 -10.51 -18.33 7.59
C ARG A 491 -9.14 -17.83 7.18
N LEU A 492 -9.03 -17.13 6.05
CA LEU A 492 -7.78 -16.55 5.59
C LEU A 492 -7.19 -15.58 6.63
N LEU A 493 -8.02 -14.73 7.22
CA LEU A 493 -7.63 -13.79 8.27
C LEU A 493 -7.14 -14.49 9.54
N GLN A 494 -7.85 -15.53 9.98
CA GLN A 494 -7.44 -16.35 11.13
C GLN A 494 -6.08 -17.00 10.91
N VAL A 495 -5.88 -17.64 9.75
CA VAL A 495 -4.62 -18.33 9.42
C VAL A 495 -3.47 -17.33 9.28
N ARG A 496 -3.70 -16.20 8.59
CA ARG A 496 -2.72 -15.10 8.48
C ARG A 496 -2.29 -14.60 9.86
N LYS A 497 -3.24 -14.41 10.78
CA LYS A 497 -2.98 -13.89 12.13
C LYS A 497 -2.28 -14.91 13.03
N ALA A 498 -2.63 -16.19 12.92
CA ALA A 498 -2.05 -17.25 13.72
C ALA A 498 -0.60 -17.61 13.32
N HIS A 499 -0.25 -17.43 12.04
CA HIS A 499 1.04 -17.86 11.48
C HIS A 499 1.79 -16.68 10.85
N THR A 500 2.55 -15.94 11.66
CA THR A 500 3.33 -14.78 11.21
C THR A 500 4.35 -15.14 10.11
N CYS A 501 4.77 -16.40 10.02
CA CYS A 501 5.64 -16.92 8.95
C CYS A 501 5.09 -16.59 7.54
N ILE A 502 3.76 -16.56 7.36
CA ILE A 502 3.10 -16.26 6.08
C ILE A 502 3.49 -14.87 5.55
N VAL A 503 3.65 -13.88 6.43
CA VAL A 503 3.89 -12.48 6.02
C VAL A 503 5.24 -11.92 6.43
N GLU A 504 5.82 -12.42 7.53
CA GLU A 504 7.13 -11.98 8.04
C GLU A 504 8.27 -12.95 7.70
N GLY A 505 7.95 -14.21 7.38
CA GLY A 505 8.97 -15.23 7.06
C GLY A 505 9.79 -14.88 5.82
N GLU A 506 11.06 -15.29 5.79
CA GLU A 506 11.92 -15.19 4.60
C GLU A 506 11.31 -16.06 3.49
N LEU A 507 11.30 -15.53 2.25
CA LEU A 507 10.92 -16.32 1.08
C LEU A 507 12.09 -17.23 0.72
N ALA A 508 11.99 -18.51 1.10
CA ALA A 508 13.01 -19.51 0.84
C ALA A 508 12.99 -19.99 -0.61
N GLU A 509 11.80 -20.17 -1.17
CA GLU A 509 11.62 -20.63 -2.55
C GLU A 509 10.34 -20.06 -3.17
N ALA A 510 10.38 -19.78 -4.46
CA ALA A 510 9.21 -19.44 -5.26
C ALA A 510 9.21 -20.29 -6.54
N ILE A 511 8.25 -21.20 -6.64
CA ILE A 511 8.10 -22.13 -7.76
C ILE A 511 6.88 -21.70 -8.55
N THR A 512 7.07 -21.36 -9.82
CA THR A 512 6.00 -20.98 -10.74
C THR A 512 5.99 -21.93 -11.91
N ARG A 513 4.84 -22.50 -12.25
CA ARG A 513 4.67 -23.38 -13.41
C ARG A 513 3.62 -22.77 -14.33
N ASP A 514 4.07 -22.14 -15.42
CA ASP A 514 3.19 -21.40 -16.33
C ASP A 514 2.20 -22.31 -17.07
N GLU A 515 2.65 -23.50 -17.51
CA GLU A 515 1.78 -24.47 -18.19
C GLU A 515 0.68 -25.04 -17.27
N ASP A 516 0.96 -25.10 -15.96
CA ASP A 516 0.01 -25.57 -14.96
C ASP A 516 -0.78 -24.45 -14.29
N GLU A 517 -0.37 -23.19 -14.50
CA GLU A 517 -0.90 -22.00 -13.82
C GLU A 517 -0.88 -22.13 -12.29
N THR A 518 0.25 -22.63 -11.74
CA THR A 518 0.41 -22.82 -10.30
C THR A 518 1.58 -22.04 -9.72
N ILE A 519 1.39 -21.58 -8.48
CA ILE A 519 2.42 -20.90 -7.69
C ILE A 519 2.57 -21.64 -6.36
N VAL A 520 3.81 -21.94 -5.98
CA VAL A 520 4.16 -22.39 -4.63
C VAL A 520 5.20 -21.44 -4.04
N LEU A 521 4.88 -20.81 -2.92
CA LEU A 521 5.81 -19.95 -2.16
C LEU A 521 6.15 -20.62 -0.84
N ILE A 522 7.43 -20.93 -0.62
CA ILE A 522 7.91 -21.48 0.65
C ILE A 522 8.45 -20.35 1.51
N ARG A 523 7.79 -20.12 2.65
CA ARG A 523 8.14 -19.12 3.64
C ARG A 523 8.68 -19.80 4.88
N LYS A 524 9.72 -19.23 5.48
CA LYS A 524 10.35 -19.77 6.68
C LYS A 524 10.71 -18.68 7.68
N ASN A 525 10.48 -18.96 8.95
CA ASN A 525 11.05 -18.19 10.07
C ASN A 525 11.78 -19.15 11.03
N GLY A 526 12.09 -18.70 12.26
CA GLY A 526 12.77 -19.52 13.26
C GLY A 526 11.94 -20.68 13.80
N GLU A 527 10.62 -20.67 13.60
CA GLU A 527 9.66 -21.57 14.26
C GLU A 527 8.96 -22.50 13.27
N GLU A 528 8.61 -22.00 12.08
CA GLU A 528 7.75 -22.67 11.11
C GLU A 528 8.32 -22.57 9.70
N THR A 529 8.01 -23.57 8.87
CA THR A 529 8.16 -23.52 7.42
C THR A 529 6.79 -23.79 6.79
N ILE A 530 6.31 -22.90 5.94
CA ILE A 530 4.97 -22.95 5.35
C ILE A 530 5.09 -22.88 3.83
N ALA A 531 4.38 -23.76 3.13
CA ALA A 531 4.15 -23.66 1.69
C ALA A 531 2.77 -23.05 1.41
N LEU A 532 2.76 -21.92 0.71
CA LEU A 532 1.55 -21.31 0.17
C LEU A 532 1.38 -21.79 -1.27
N ILE A 533 0.30 -22.52 -1.55
CA ILE A 533 0.01 -23.09 -2.87
C ILE A 533 -1.19 -22.35 -3.45
N PHE A 534 -1.07 -21.88 -4.69
CA PHE A 534 -2.14 -21.22 -5.44
C PHE A 534 -2.34 -21.95 -6.77
N ASN A 535 -3.58 -22.36 -7.04
CA ASN A 535 -3.98 -22.93 -8.32
C ASN A 535 -4.81 -21.90 -9.10
N CYS A 536 -4.18 -21.24 -10.06
CA CYS A 536 -4.83 -20.23 -10.90
C CYS A 536 -5.57 -20.83 -12.10
N SER A 537 -5.53 -22.16 -12.29
CA SER A 537 -6.19 -22.83 -13.40
C SER A 537 -7.66 -23.15 -13.11
N ASN A 538 -8.40 -23.46 -14.18
CA ASN A 538 -9.77 -23.93 -14.13
C ASN A 538 -9.91 -25.45 -13.85
N HIS A 539 -8.81 -26.13 -13.49
CA HIS A 539 -8.77 -27.56 -13.21
C HIS A 539 -8.10 -27.84 -11.88
N THR A 540 -8.51 -28.91 -11.19
CA THR A 540 -7.82 -29.40 -9.98
C THR A 540 -6.38 -29.79 -10.31
N LYS A 541 -5.42 -29.38 -9.47
CA LYS A 541 -3.99 -29.71 -9.63
C LYS A 541 -3.49 -30.56 -8.48
N GLU A 542 -2.55 -31.46 -8.77
CA GLU A 542 -1.98 -32.39 -7.79
C GLU A 542 -0.63 -31.91 -7.24
N PHE A 543 -0.47 -31.96 -5.93
CA PHE A 543 0.75 -31.66 -5.20
C PHE A 543 1.04 -32.76 -4.17
N LYS A 544 1.32 -33.97 -4.67
CA LYS A 544 1.48 -35.20 -3.87
C LYS A 544 2.63 -35.12 -2.86
N GLU A 545 3.63 -34.30 -3.12
CA GLU A 545 4.76 -34.02 -2.23
C GLU A 545 4.34 -33.37 -0.89
N TYR A 546 3.14 -32.79 -0.83
CA TYR A 546 2.56 -32.20 0.36
C TYR A 546 1.44 -33.05 0.99
N ALA A 547 1.08 -34.18 0.39
CA ALA A 547 -0.01 -35.03 0.90
C ALA A 547 0.26 -35.49 2.34
N GLN A 548 -0.81 -35.60 3.15
CA GLN A 548 -0.81 -35.95 4.57
C GLN A 548 -0.21 -34.90 5.52
N LYS A 549 0.37 -33.81 5.01
CA LYS A 549 0.76 -32.66 5.84
C LYS A 549 -0.47 -31.87 6.27
N GLN A 550 -0.35 -31.05 7.29
CA GLN A 550 -1.46 -30.23 7.78
C GLN A 550 -1.71 -29.06 6.82
N ASP A 551 -2.94 -28.96 6.32
CA ASP A 551 -3.44 -27.77 5.64
C ASP A 551 -4.16 -26.85 6.65
N LEU A 552 -3.63 -25.64 6.79
CA LEU A 552 -4.15 -24.63 7.68
C LEU A 552 -5.44 -24.02 7.17
N LEU A 553 -5.78 -24.06 5.88
CA LEU A 553 -7.07 -23.52 5.42
C LEU A 553 -8.23 -24.47 5.74
N THR A 554 -8.04 -25.78 5.55
CA THR A 554 -9.09 -26.79 5.79
C THR A 554 -9.08 -27.44 7.18
N GLU A 555 -8.03 -27.21 7.98
CA GLU A 555 -7.78 -27.84 9.29
C GLU A 555 -7.64 -29.37 9.24
N LYS A 556 -7.33 -29.91 8.07
CA LYS A 556 -7.25 -31.35 7.83
C LYS A 556 -5.90 -31.72 7.24
N ALA A 557 -5.63 -33.03 7.20
CA ALA A 557 -4.54 -33.55 6.41
C ALA A 557 -4.80 -33.26 4.93
N PHE A 558 -3.84 -32.61 4.27
CA PHE A 558 -3.91 -32.26 2.87
C PHE A 558 -3.99 -33.53 2.01
N ASP A 559 -4.98 -33.60 1.13
CA ASP A 559 -5.23 -34.77 0.29
C ASP A 559 -4.31 -34.83 -0.94
N GLY A 560 -3.46 -33.81 -1.12
CA GLY A 560 -2.54 -33.68 -2.24
C GLY A 560 -3.15 -32.98 -3.45
N LYS A 561 -4.29 -32.30 -3.31
CA LYS A 561 -4.97 -31.61 -4.41
C LYS A 561 -5.38 -30.20 -4.01
N VAL A 562 -5.30 -29.28 -4.97
CA VAL A 562 -5.89 -27.94 -4.85
C VAL A 562 -6.91 -27.78 -5.97
N GLU A 563 -8.14 -27.41 -5.60
CA GLU A 563 -9.23 -27.23 -6.56
C GLU A 563 -9.00 -26.03 -7.48
N ALA A 564 -9.81 -25.93 -8.54
CA ALA A 564 -9.72 -24.85 -9.51
C ALA A 564 -10.00 -23.48 -8.86
N PHE A 565 -9.10 -22.52 -9.11
CA PHE A 565 -9.10 -21.18 -8.49
C PHE A 565 -9.17 -21.24 -6.95
N ASP A 566 -8.26 -22.00 -6.36
CA ASP A 566 -8.21 -22.23 -4.91
C ASP A 566 -6.75 -22.18 -4.40
N ALA A 567 -6.59 -22.17 -3.08
CA ALA A 567 -5.30 -22.12 -2.40
C ALA A 567 -5.21 -23.15 -1.26
N ALA A 568 -3.98 -23.48 -0.86
CA ALA A 568 -3.71 -24.28 0.32
C ALA A 568 -2.52 -23.70 1.10
N VAL A 569 -2.52 -23.87 2.42
CA VAL A 569 -1.45 -23.38 3.30
C VAL A 569 -0.92 -24.55 4.11
N ILE A 570 0.23 -25.09 3.68
CA ILE A 570 0.75 -26.35 4.20
C ILE A 570 1.91 -26.11 5.17
N VAL A 571 1.85 -26.70 6.37
CA VAL A 571 2.98 -26.75 7.30
C VAL A 571 3.97 -27.84 6.85
N LEU A 572 5.26 -27.49 6.72
CA LEU A 572 6.31 -28.34 6.15
C LEU A 572 7.19 -29.06 7.17
#